data_AF-A0A3A4RYL4-F1
#
_entry.id   AF-A0A3A4RYL4-F1
#
_cell.length_a   1.000
_cell.length_b   1.000
_cell.length_c   1.000
_cell.angle_alpha   90.00
_cell.angle_beta   90.00
_cell.angle_gamma   90.00
#
_symmetry.space_group_name_H-M   'P 1'
#
loop_
_entity.id
_entity.type
_entity.pdbx_description
1 polymer ?
#
loop_
_entity_poly.entity_id
_entity_poly.type
_entity_poly.pdbx_seq_one_letter_code
_entity_poly.pdbx_strand_id
1 'polypeptide(L)' 'MSLLETAKRHQLNSEKYLSYLLECLSNEETLVNKEVLEAYLPWTEVVQEKCK' A
#
# COMPACT_ATOMS: atom_id res chain seq x y z
N MET A 1 13.91 -0.57 7.54
CA MET A 1 13.03 0.55 7.13
C MET A 1 11.61 0.04 7.15
N SER A 2 10.69 0.84 7.67
CA SER A 2 9.26 0.49 7.70
C SER A 2 8.61 0.78 6.35
N LEU A 3 7.54 0.03 6.00
CA LEU A 3 6.79 0.21 4.75
C LEU A 3 6.32 1.66 4.55
N LEU A 4 5.84 2.29 5.62
CA LEU A 4 5.39 3.68 5.63
C LEU A 4 6.52 4.68 5.35
N GLU A 5 7.72 4.38 5.85
CA GLU A 5 8.91 5.22 5.63
C GLU A 5 9.38 5.11 4.17
N THR A 6 9.27 3.93 3.57
CA THR A 6 9.47 3.73 2.12
C THR A 6 8.43 4.51 1.32
N ALA A 7 7.14 4.41 1.67
CA ALA A 7 6.06 5.17 1.00
C ALA A 7 6.35 6.69 1.00
N LYS A 8 6.79 7.23 2.14
CA LYS A 8 7.16 8.64 2.27
C LYS A 8 8.36 9.03 1.38
N ARG A 9 9.36 8.16 1.22
CA ARG A 9 10.49 8.39 0.29
C ARG A 9 10.05 8.40 -1.16
N HIS A 10 9.01 7.65 -1.49
CA HIS A 10 8.36 7.67 -2.80
C HIS A 10 7.35 8.82 -2.97
N GLN A 11 7.35 9.81 -2.07
CA GLN A 11 6.47 10.98 -2.10
C GLN A 11 4.98 10.63 -2.02
N LEU A 12 4.64 9.47 -1.45
CA LEU A 12 3.25 9.12 -1.17
C LEU A 12 2.77 9.75 0.12
N ASN A 13 1.49 10.13 0.13
CA ASN A 13 0.83 10.55 1.34
C ASN A 13 0.67 9.34 2.28
N SER A 14 1.38 9.37 3.40
CA SER A 14 1.43 8.26 4.34
C SER A 14 0.08 7.94 4.97
N GLU A 15 -0.75 8.96 5.23
CA GLU A 15 -2.09 8.79 5.78
C GLU A 15 -3.02 8.13 4.76
N LYS A 16 -3.05 8.63 3.51
CA LYS A 16 -3.82 8.00 2.42
C LYS A 16 -3.39 6.55 2.18
N TYR A 17 -2.08 6.30 2.17
CA TYR A 17 -1.54 4.97 1.94
C TYR A 17 -1.92 3.99 3.07
N LEU A 18 -1.87 4.43 4.33
CA LEU A 18 -2.31 3.64 5.47
C LEU A 18 -3.81 3.33 5.37
N SER A 19 -4.64 4.32 5.05
CA SER A 19 -6.08 4.12 4.86
C SER A 19 -6.38 3.17 3.70
N TYR A 20 -5.68 3.29 2.57
CA TYR A 20 -5.83 2.42 1.42
C TYR A 20 -5.45 0.97 1.76
N LEU A 21 -4.32 0.78 2.46
CA LEU A 21 -3.92 -0.53 2.97
C LEU A 21 -4.99 -1.12 3.89
N LEU A 22 -5.49 -0.37 4.87
CA LEU A 22 -6.51 -0.85 5.79
C LEU A 22 -7.82 -1.22 5.09
N GLU A 23 -8.23 -0.45 4.08
CA GLU A 23 -9.43 -0.71 3.29
C GLU A 23 -9.30 -1.96 2.41
N CYS A 24 -8.18 -2.09 1.70
CA CYS A 24 -7.89 -3.28 0.89
C CYS A 24 -7.70 -4.53 1.75
N LEU A 25 -6.92 -4.44 2.83
CA LEU A 25 -6.67 -5.57 3.74
C LEU A 25 -7.95 -6.01 4.47
N SER A 26 -8.87 -5.09 4.75
CA SER A 26 -10.16 -5.42 5.37
C SER A 26 -11.15 -6.03 4.37
N ASN A 27 -11.07 -5.67 3.08
CA ASN A 27 -11.88 -6.29 2.03
C ASN A 27 -11.32 -7.63 1.55
N GLU A 28 -10.02 -7.88 1.73
CA GLU A 28 -9.41 -9.17 1.44
C GLU A 28 -9.53 -10.14 2.60
N GLU A 29 -10.48 -11.07 2.50
CA GLU A 29 -10.65 -12.17 3.45
C GLU A 29 -9.42 -13.10 3.54
N THR A 30 -8.52 -13.07 2.54
CA THR A 30 -7.36 -13.97 2.48
C THR A 30 -6.06 -13.23 2.13
N LEU A 31 -5.43 -12.63 3.15
CA LEU A 31 -4.07 -12.07 3.10
C LEU A 31 -2.95 -13.13 2.92
N VAL A 32 -3.26 -14.23 2.24
CA VAL A 32 -2.38 -15.39 2.07
C VAL A 32 -1.65 -15.33 0.73
N ASN A 33 -2.21 -14.63 -0.25
CA ASN A 33 -1.59 -14.49 -1.56
C ASN A 33 -0.53 -13.40 -1.55
N LYS A 34 0.73 -13.83 -1.55
CA LYS A 34 1.91 -12.97 -1.63
C LYS A 34 1.86 -12.01 -2.82
N GLU A 35 1.38 -12.48 -3.97
CA GLU A 35 1.25 -11.66 -5.18
C GLU A 35 0.30 -10.46 -5.00
N VAL A 36 -0.76 -10.66 -4.22
CA VAL A 36 -1.74 -9.61 -3.94
C VAL A 36 -1.17 -8.59 -2.95
N LEU A 37 -0.46 -9.08 -1.91
CA LEU A 37 0.30 -8.21 -1.00
C LEU A 37 1.38 -7.40 -1.73
N GLU A 38 2.01 -7.99 -2.74
CA GLU A 38 3.01 -7.32 -3.57
C GLU A 38 2.40 -6.19 -4.41
N ALA A 39 1.14 -6.31 -4.84
CA ALA A 39 0.43 -5.25 -5.55
C ALA A 39 0.19 -4.00 -4.68
N TYR A 40 0.13 -4.16 -3.36
CA TYR A 40 -0.07 -3.06 -2.40
C TYR A 40 1.22 -2.37 -1.93
N LEU A 41 2.37 -2.78 -2.46
CA LEU A 41 3.63 -2.17 -2.11
C LEU A 41 3.70 -0.71 -2.57
N PRO A 42 4.38 0.17 -1.83
CA PRO A 42 4.35 1.60 -2.09
C PRO A 42 5.05 2.02 -3.39
N TRP A 43 5.74 1.11 -4.07
CA TRP A 43 6.39 1.36 -5.36
C TRP A 43 5.58 0.85 -6.56
N THR A 44 4.40 0.25 -6.34
CA THR A 44 3.55 -0.19 -7.45
C THR A 44 2.83 0.99 -8.09
N GLU A 45 2.59 0.90 -9.39
CA GLU A 45 1.94 1.97 -10.17
C GLU A 45 0.55 2.30 -9.62
N VAL A 46 -0.23 1.27 -9.28
CA VAL A 46 -1.58 1.42 -8.72
C VAL A 46 -1.59 2.22 -7.41
N VAL A 47 -0.66 1.92 -6.50
CA VAL A 47 -0.54 2.65 -5.24
C VAL A 47 -0.03 4.06 -5.47
N GLN A 48 0.92 4.23 -6.40
CA GLN A 48 1.46 5.53 -6.77
C GLN A 48 0.39 6.47 -7.34
N GLU A 49 -0.52 5.95 -8.16
CA GLU A 49 -1.64 6.72 -8.71
C GLU A 49 -2.69 7.06 -7.65
N LYS A 50 -3.03 6.10 -6.78
CA LYS A 50 -4.08 6.30 -5.75
C LYS A 50 -3.63 7.17 -4.57
N CYS A 51 -2.36 7.07 -4.18
CA CYS A 51 -1.85 7.62 -2.92
C CYS A 51 -0.86 8.79 -3.08
N LYS A 52 -0.66 9.30 -4.31
CA LYS A 52 -0.01 10.59 -4.54
C LYS A 52 -0.87 11.78 -4.07
#